data_AF-A0A101XLE0-F1
#
_entry.id   AF-A0A101XLE0-F1
#
_cell.length_a   1.000
_cell.length_b   1.000
_cell.length_c   1.000
_cell.angle_alpha   90.00
_cell.angle_beta   90.00
_cell.angle_gamma   90.00
#
_symmetry.space_group_name_H-M   'P 1'
#
loop_
_entity.id
_entity.type
_entity.pdbx_description
1 polymer ?
#
loop_
_entity_poly.entity_id
_entity_poly.type
_entity_poly.pdbx_seq_one_letter_code
_entity_poly.pdbx_strand_id
1 'polypeptide(L)'
;MGSKGGVFVRESTGLVKTAGFTDAVSINIANMSVGAALGIVGFTLASLPTVAGVNLVYASLIAFALSIPQIIVYTMLTRHIPRTGGDYVWLTRALGPRLAWLAFGLALGFVIESLVYYALISLAGVSQLVSVLPILGFNVNITPAESVAIAVVFFAAIVVVNILGTKYGIRLMTGLTLFSITSLVISLVILFITPSH
;
A
#
# COMPACT_ATOMS: atom_id res chain seq x y z
N MET A 1 12.08 46.30 -33.46
CA MET A 1 10.79 45.73 -33.01
C MET A 1 11.09 44.45 -32.24
N GLY A 2 11.00 44.49 -30.91
CA GLY A 2 11.33 43.34 -30.06
C GLY A 2 10.21 42.31 -30.08
N SER A 3 10.54 41.06 -30.41
CA SER A 3 9.62 39.93 -30.25
C SER A 3 9.37 39.73 -28.76
N LYS A 4 8.18 40.15 -28.29
CA LYS A 4 7.68 39.77 -26.97
C LYS A 4 7.61 38.24 -26.95
N GLY A 5 8.59 37.60 -26.32
CA GLY A 5 8.53 36.19 -25.97
C GLY A 5 7.34 36.01 -25.04
N GLY A 6 6.21 35.59 -25.60
CA GLY A 6 5.03 35.24 -24.83
C GLY A 6 5.43 34.19 -23.81
N VAL A 7 5.20 34.48 -22.54
CA VAL A 7 5.28 33.47 -21.49
C VAL A 7 4.25 32.41 -21.89
N PHE A 8 4.71 31.27 -22.38
CA PHE A 8 3.86 30.09 -22.57
C PHE A 8 3.47 29.60 -21.18
N VAL A 9 2.43 30.22 -20.61
CA VAL A 9 1.74 29.67 -19.46
C VAL A 9 1.09 28.39 -19.97
N ARG A 10 1.73 27.26 -19.71
CA ARG A 10 1.12 25.95 -19.96
C ARG A 10 -0.13 25.94 -19.10
N GLU A 11 -1.30 26.00 -19.75
CA GLU A 11 -2.58 25.65 -19.16
C GLU A 11 -2.35 24.36 -18.37
N SER A 12 -2.32 24.44 -17.04
CA SER A 12 -2.36 23.23 -16.23
C SER A 12 -3.72 22.64 -16.53
N THR A 13 -3.76 21.63 -17.40
CA THR A 13 -4.96 20.86 -17.73
C THR A 13 -5.68 20.66 -16.41
N GLY A 14 -6.82 21.33 -16.22
CA GLY A 14 -7.46 21.50 -14.92
C GLY A 14 -7.87 20.14 -14.39
N LEU A 15 -6.92 19.43 -13.77
CA LEU A 15 -7.12 18.14 -13.17
C LEU A 15 -7.93 18.40 -11.93
N VAL A 16 -9.25 18.25 -12.08
CA VAL A 16 -10.19 18.33 -10.98
C VAL A 16 -9.75 17.31 -9.95
N LYS A 17 -9.55 17.77 -8.71
CA LYS A 17 -9.15 16.93 -7.58
C LYS A 17 -10.14 15.76 -7.48
N THR A 18 -9.68 14.57 -7.83
CA THR A 18 -10.52 13.36 -7.88
C THR A 18 -10.51 12.60 -6.55
N ALA A 19 -9.45 12.75 -5.75
CA ALA A 19 -9.28 12.10 -4.45
C ALA A 19 -9.58 13.08 -3.29
N GLY A 20 -10.47 12.69 -2.38
CA GLY A 20 -10.76 13.40 -1.14
C GLY A 20 -9.73 13.16 -0.04
N PHE A 21 -10.01 13.66 1.18
CA PHE A 21 -9.16 13.40 2.35
C PHE A 21 -9.15 11.91 2.73
N THR A 22 -10.33 11.29 2.78
CA THR A 22 -10.49 9.86 3.10
C THR A 22 -9.80 8.97 2.08
N ASP A 23 -9.88 9.35 0.80
CA ASP A 23 -9.18 8.65 -0.28
C ASP A 23 -7.67 8.78 -0.12
N ALA A 24 -7.15 9.97 0.19
CA ALA A 24 -5.73 10.17 0.44
C ALA A 24 -5.23 9.35 1.63
N VAL A 25 -5.97 9.31 2.74
CA VAL A 25 -5.64 8.47 3.90
C VAL A 25 -5.66 6.98 3.53
N SER A 26 -6.69 6.53 2.83
CA SER A 26 -6.84 5.13 2.43
C SER A 26 -5.72 4.68 1.49
N ILE A 27 -5.33 5.51 0.53
CA ILE A 27 -4.20 5.24 -0.37
C ILE A 27 -2.89 5.11 0.42
N ASN A 28 -2.66 5.94 1.43
CA ASN A 28 -1.45 5.83 2.25
C ASN A 28 -1.47 4.54 3.10
N ILE A 29 -2.60 4.19 3.71
CA ILE A 29 -2.75 2.94 4.48
C ILE A 29 -2.53 1.72 3.58
N ALA A 30 -3.09 1.73 2.37
CA ALA A 30 -2.91 0.68 1.38
C ALA A 30 -1.45 0.59 0.92
N ASN A 31 -0.78 1.71 0.68
CA ASN A 31 0.62 1.75 0.25
C ASN A 31 1.57 1.24 1.35
N MET A 32 1.29 1.54 2.62
CA MET A 32 2.02 0.96 3.76
C MET A 32 1.78 -0.54 3.94
N SER A 33 0.81 -1.11 3.21
CA SER A 33 0.44 -2.52 3.28
C SER A 33 0.12 -3.00 4.70
N VAL A 34 -0.58 -2.14 5.46
CA VAL A 34 -0.94 -2.40 6.86
C VAL A 34 -1.69 -3.73 7.01
N GLY A 35 -2.57 -4.08 6.07
CA GLY A 35 -3.30 -5.34 6.08
C GLY A 35 -2.39 -6.56 5.98
N ALA A 36 -1.37 -6.51 5.11
CA ALA A 36 -0.38 -7.57 4.97
C ALA A 36 0.53 -7.65 6.20
N ALA A 37 0.95 -6.50 6.73
CA ALA A 37 1.73 -6.44 7.96
C ALA A 37 0.97 -7.07 9.14
N LEU A 38 -0.30 -6.73 9.34
CA LEU A 38 -1.08 -7.29 10.45
C LEU A 38 -1.44 -8.77 10.22
N GLY A 39 -1.90 -9.12 9.03
CA GLY A 39 -2.34 -10.49 8.72
C GLY A 39 -1.19 -11.49 8.63
N ILE A 40 -0.07 -11.12 8.00
CA ILE A 40 1.07 -12.02 7.78
C ILE A 40 2.11 -11.85 8.89
N VAL A 41 2.58 -10.63 9.17
CA VAL A 41 3.65 -10.41 10.17
C VAL A 41 3.10 -10.52 11.59
N GLY A 42 1.95 -9.87 11.86
CA GLY A 42 1.34 -9.84 13.19
C GLY A 42 0.77 -11.18 13.64
N PHE A 43 0.03 -11.88 12.78
CA PHE A 43 -0.57 -13.17 13.12
C PHE A 43 0.28 -14.39 12.73
N THR A 44 0.82 -14.43 11.51
CA THR A 44 1.55 -15.61 11.02
C THR A 44 3.00 -15.66 11.53
N LEU A 45 3.77 -14.58 11.40
CA LEU A 45 5.19 -14.59 11.80
C LEU A 45 5.39 -14.62 13.32
N ALA A 46 4.48 -14.03 14.09
CA ALA A 46 4.49 -14.11 15.56
C ALA A 46 4.30 -15.54 16.08
N SER A 47 3.69 -16.41 15.28
CA SER A 47 3.46 -17.83 15.64
C SER A 47 4.64 -18.75 15.30
N LEU A 48 5.69 -18.24 14.63
CA LEU A 48 6.87 -19.05 14.31
C LEU A 48 7.75 -19.27 15.55
N PRO A 49 8.23 -20.51 15.78
CA PRO A 49 9.11 -20.83 16.90
C PRO A 49 10.41 -20.02 16.94
N THR A 50 10.91 -19.59 15.77
CA THR A 50 12.13 -18.79 15.62
C THR A 50 11.99 -17.34 16.10
N VAL A 51 10.75 -16.85 16.25
CA VAL A 51 10.43 -15.48 16.69
C VAL A 51 9.78 -15.48 18.08
N ALA A 52 9.71 -16.66 18.72
CA ALA A 52 9.14 -16.83 20.05
C ALA A 52 9.90 -15.97 21.08
N GLY A 53 9.18 -15.08 21.77
CA GLY A 53 9.73 -14.15 22.75
C GLY A 53 9.95 -12.72 22.25
N VAL A 54 9.75 -12.44 20.95
CA VAL A 54 9.78 -11.07 20.45
C VAL A 54 8.54 -10.32 20.92
N ASN A 55 8.76 -9.21 21.62
CA ASN A 55 7.67 -8.31 21.99
C ASN A 55 7.33 -7.37 20.82
N LEU A 56 6.25 -7.69 20.13
CA LEU A 56 5.77 -6.94 18.96
C LEU A 56 5.37 -5.50 19.30
N VAL A 57 4.97 -5.21 20.54
CA VAL A 57 4.63 -3.85 20.96
C VAL A 57 5.87 -2.98 20.96
N TYR A 58 6.97 -3.43 21.57
CA TYR A 58 8.23 -2.69 21.55
C TYR A 58 8.82 -2.58 20.15
N ALA A 59 8.74 -3.64 19.34
CA ALA A 59 9.18 -3.60 17.95
C ALA A 59 8.38 -2.54 17.14
N SER A 60 7.07 -2.46 17.35
CA SER A 60 6.21 -1.47 16.71
C SER A 60 6.53 -0.03 17.14
N LEU A 61 6.83 0.18 18.42
CA LEU A 61 7.23 1.49 18.94
C LEU A 61 8.57 1.96 18.37
N ILE A 62 9.55 1.05 18.26
CA ILE A 62 10.85 1.34 17.64
C ILE A 62 10.66 1.66 16.15
N ALA A 63 9.89 0.85 15.42
CA ALA A 63 9.59 1.11 14.01
C ALA A 63 8.89 2.46 13.81
N PHE A 64 7.93 2.80 14.68
CA PHE A 64 7.27 4.11 14.67
C PHE A 64 8.27 5.25 14.89
N ALA A 65 9.15 5.14 15.90
CA ALA A 65 10.17 6.15 16.16
C ALA A 65 11.11 6.35 14.97
N LEU A 66 11.53 5.27 14.31
CA LEU A 66 12.38 5.31 13.12
C LEU A 66 11.67 5.89 11.89
N SER A 67 10.34 5.90 11.85
CA SER A 67 9.56 6.51 10.77
C SER A 67 9.46 8.05 10.88
N ILE A 68 9.67 8.62 12.08
CA ILE A 68 9.51 10.07 12.33
C ILE A 68 10.41 10.93 11.43
N PRO A 69 11.73 10.65 11.27
CA PRO A 69 12.58 11.42 10.38
C PRO A 69 12.06 11.44 8.94
N GLN A 70 11.54 10.31 8.45
CA GLN A 70 10.96 10.21 7.11
C GLN A 70 9.72 11.10 6.99
N ILE A 71 8.81 11.08 7.97
CA ILE A 71 7.62 11.93 8.01
C ILE A 71 8.01 13.42 7.95
N ILE A 72 9.03 13.82 8.71
CA ILE A 72 9.51 15.22 8.74
C ILE A 72 10.06 15.62 7.37
N VAL A 73 10.94 14.81 6.77
CA VAL A 73 11.55 15.10 5.47
C VAL A 73 10.49 15.18 4.37
N TYR A 74 9.55 14.24 4.31
CA TYR A 74 8.47 14.24 3.32
C TYR A 74 7.55 15.45 3.48
N THR A 75 7.28 15.86 4.73
CA THR A 75 6.49 17.07 5.01
C THR A 75 7.22 18.33 4.55
N MET A 76 8.52 18.44 4.79
CA MET A 76 9.34 19.55 4.32
C MET A 76 9.37 19.60 2.79
N LEU A 77 9.67 18.48 2.12
CA LEU A 77 9.75 18.42 0.66
C LEU A 77 8.41 18.75 -0.02
N THR A 78 7.30 18.25 0.52
CA THR A 78 5.95 18.55 0.00
C THR A 78 5.62 20.04 0.10
N ARG A 79 6.04 20.71 1.18
CA ARG A 79 5.82 22.17 1.37
C ARG A 79 6.72 23.03 0.48
N HIS A 80 7.98 22.64 0.29
CA HIS A 80 8.93 23.42 -0.49
C HIS A 80 8.80 23.18 -2.01
N ILE A 81 8.37 21.98 -2.42
CA ILE A 81 8.24 21.58 -3.82
C ILE A 81 6.83 21.01 -4.04
N PRO A 82 5.78 21.86 -4.09
CA PRO A 82 4.39 21.44 -4.24
C PRO A 82 4.08 21.11 -5.71
N ARG A 83 4.76 20.11 -6.26
CA ARG A 83 4.61 19.66 -7.66
C ARG A 83 4.28 18.18 -7.71
N THR A 84 3.49 17.80 -8.70
CA THR A 84 3.16 16.41 -9.00
C THR A 84 4.40 15.65 -9.47
N GLY A 85 4.63 14.46 -8.91
CA GLY A 85 5.77 13.59 -9.25
C GLY A 85 6.58 13.09 -8.05
N GLY A 86 6.26 13.54 -6.84
CA GLY A 86 6.76 12.99 -5.58
C GLY A 86 8.29 12.93 -5.52
N ASP A 87 8.80 11.81 -5.01
CA ASP A 87 10.22 11.57 -4.77
C ASP A 87 11.10 11.85 -6.00
N TYR A 88 10.64 11.49 -7.20
CA TYR A 88 11.38 11.75 -8.44
C TYR A 88 11.62 13.25 -8.65
N VAL A 89 10.58 14.06 -8.49
CA VAL A 89 10.66 15.51 -8.68
C VAL A 89 11.43 16.17 -7.54
N TRP A 90 11.24 15.70 -6.31
CA TRP A 90 11.98 16.21 -5.15
C TRP A 90 13.49 15.97 -5.28
N LEU A 91 13.90 14.74 -5.62
CA LEU A 91 15.30 14.38 -5.83
C LEU A 91 15.91 15.14 -7.02
N THR A 92 15.20 15.23 -8.14
CA THR A 92 15.69 15.93 -9.34
C THR A 92 15.92 17.42 -9.08
N ARG A 93 15.08 18.04 -8.24
CA ARG A 93 15.21 19.45 -7.85
C ARG A 93 16.28 19.68 -6.79
N ALA A 94 16.48 18.74 -5.88
CA ALA A 94 17.46 18.86 -4.80
C ALA A 94 18.90 18.52 -5.25
N LEU A 95 19.07 17.46 -6.06
CA LEU A 95 20.38 16.88 -6.40
C LEU A 95 20.76 17.03 -7.89
N GLY A 96 19.84 17.50 -8.72
CA GLY A 96 20.01 17.61 -10.16
C GLY A 96 19.75 16.28 -10.90
N PRO A 97 19.69 16.31 -12.25
CA PRO A 97 19.17 15.18 -13.04
C PRO A 97 19.97 13.88 -12.93
N ARG A 98 21.31 13.97 -12.88
CA ARG A 98 22.20 12.81 -12.86
C ARG A 98 22.16 12.05 -11.53
N LEU A 99 22.24 12.77 -10.41
CA LEU A 99 22.19 12.17 -9.08
C LEU A 99 20.78 11.70 -8.74
N ALA A 100 19.75 12.44 -9.16
CA ALA A 100 18.39 11.98 -9.03
C ALA A 100 18.14 10.73 -9.86
N TRP A 101 18.67 10.61 -11.07
CA TRP A 101 18.59 9.37 -11.83
C TRP A 101 19.34 8.21 -11.16
N LEU A 102 20.46 8.42 -10.49
CA LEU A 102 21.14 7.36 -9.74
C LEU A 102 20.36 6.95 -8.49
N ALA A 103 19.93 7.91 -7.68
CA ALA A 103 19.14 7.68 -6.48
C ALA A 103 17.76 7.08 -6.80
N PHE A 104 17.14 7.53 -7.89
CA PHE A 104 15.87 6.99 -8.40
C PHE A 104 16.08 5.75 -9.28
N GLY A 105 17.28 5.50 -9.78
CA GLY A 105 17.68 4.26 -10.43
C GLY A 105 17.74 3.11 -9.41
N LEU A 106 18.13 3.40 -8.17
CA LEU A 106 17.84 2.53 -7.03
C LEU A 106 16.32 2.38 -6.78
N ALA A 107 15.52 3.42 -7.05
CA ALA A 107 14.06 3.32 -7.02
C ALA A 107 13.46 2.55 -8.22
N LEU A 108 14.17 2.29 -9.33
CA LEU A 108 13.75 1.25 -10.28
C LEU A 108 13.78 -0.12 -9.61
N GLY A 109 14.74 -0.34 -8.70
CA GLY A 109 14.72 -1.49 -7.80
C GLY A 109 13.45 -1.53 -6.97
N PHE A 110 12.98 -0.40 -6.45
CA PHE A 110 11.69 -0.29 -5.75
C PHE A 110 10.49 -0.55 -6.67
N VAL A 111 10.50 -0.07 -7.92
CA VAL A 111 9.43 -0.37 -8.89
C VAL A 111 9.40 -1.88 -9.20
N ILE A 112 10.55 -2.51 -9.42
CA ILE A 112 10.64 -3.96 -9.68
C ILE A 112 10.22 -4.75 -8.43
N GLU A 113 10.67 -4.34 -7.25
CA GLU A 113 10.27 -4.94 -5.97
C GLU A 113 8.76 -4.86 -5.77
N SER A 114 8.14 -3.71 -6.07
CA SER A 114 6.69 -3.54 -5.97
C SER A 114 5.90 -4.53 -6.83
N LEU A 115 6.40 -4.90 -8.02
CA LEU A 115 5.75 -5.90 -8.87
C LEU A 115 5.76 -7.29 -8.23
N VAL A 116 6.91 -7.68 -7.65
CA VAL A 116 7.04 -8.95 -6.93
C VAL A 116 6.16 -8.93 -5.68
N TYR A 117 6.15 -7.81 -4.96
CA TYR A 117 5.31 -7.60 -3.78
C TYR A 117 3.83 -7.77 -4.10
N TYR A 118 3.32 -7.16 -5.17
CA TYR A 118 1.92 -7.31 -5.58
C TYR A 118 1.56 -8.77 -5.91
N ALA A 119 2.46 -9.52 -6.55
CA ALA A 119 2.25 -10.93 -6.82
C ALA A 119 2.17 -11.76 -5.52
N LEU A 120 3.07 -11.49 -4.55
CA LEU A 120 3.07 -12.15 -3.25
C LEU A 120 1.80 -11.85 -2.44
N ILE A 121 1.33 -10.61 -2.47
CA ILE A 121 0.08 -10.20 -1.80
C ILE A 121 -1.13 -10.89 -2.42
N SER A 122 -1.17 -11.00 -3.74
CA SER A 122 -2.25 -11.71 -4.43
C SER A 122 -2.29 -13.20 -4.04
N LEU A 123 -1.12 -13.86 -3.95
CA LEU A 123 -1.02 -15.24 -3.49
C LEU A 123 -1.41 -15.39 -2.02
N ALA A 124 -0.95 -14.49 -1.16
CA ALA A 124 -1.31 -14.49 0.26
C ALA A 124 -2.82 -14.32 0.47
N GLY A 125 -3.48 -13.51 -0.37
CA GLY A 125 -4.94 -13.38 -0.37
C GLY A 125 -5.66 -14.72 -0.60
N VAL A 126 -5.18 -15.54 -1.54
CA VAL A 126 -5.75 -16.88 -1.78
C VAL A 126 -5.55 -17.78 -0.56
N SER A 127 -4.35 -17.77 0.03
CA SER A 127 -4.06 -18.57 1.24
C SER A 127 -4.97 -18.20 2.41
N GLN A 128 -5.29 -16.92 2.59
CA GLN A 128 -6.22 -16.46 3.63
C GLN A 128 -7.67 -16.83 3.33
N LEU A 129 -8.07 -16.93 2.06
CA LEU A 129 -9.40 -17.45 1.71
C LEU A 129 -9.50 -18.95 2.03
N VAL A 130 -8.47 -19.72 1.69
CA VAL A 130 -8.40 -21.16 1.96
C VAL A 130 -8.42 -21.47 3.45
N SER A 131 -7.81 -20.63 4.29
CA SER A 131 -7.81 -20.84 5.75
C SER A 131 -9.20 -20.64 6.39
N VAL A 132 -10.08 -19.84 5.79
CA VAL A 132 -11.42 -19.54 6.32
C VAL A 132 -12.48 -20.55 5.84
N LEU A 133 -12.31 -21.16 4.68
CA LEU A 133 -13.28 -22.11 4.10
C LEU A 133 -13.66 -23.28 5.03
N PRO A 134 -12.74 -23.94 5.75
CA PRO A 134 -13.08 -25.00 6.69
C PRO A 134 -13.97 -24.54 7.85
N ILE A 135 -13.79 -23.29 8.32
CA ILE A 135 -14.60 -22.69 9.39
C ILE A 135 -16.05 -22.54 8.94
N LEU A 136 -16.26 -22.29 7.65
CA LEU A 136 -17.57 -22.20 7.01
C LEU A 136 -18.15 -23.56 6.60
N GLY A 137 -17.46 -24.66 6.89
CA GLY A 137 -17.87 -26.03 6.54
C GLY A 137 -17.51 -26.47 5.12
N PHE A 138 -16.70 -25.69 4.39
CA PHE A 138 -16.22 -26.05 3.06
C PHE A 138 -14.81 -26.65 3.14
N ASN A 139 -14.69 -27.95 2.83
CA ASN A 139 -13.38 -28.60 2.69
C ASN A 139 -12.95 -28.61 1.23
N VAL A 140 -12.18 -27.60 0.84
CA VAL A 140 -11.61 -27.48 -0.50
C VAL A 140 -10.09 -27.71 -0.40
N ASN A 141 -9.57 -28.65 -1.18
CA ASN A 141 -8.14 -28.88 -1.29
C ASN A 141 -7.64 -28.25 -2.60
N ILE A 142 -6.94 -27.13 -2.51
CA ILE A 142 -6.45 -26.37 -3.66
C ILE A 142 -4.98 -26.72 -3.89
N THR A 143 -4.63 -27.14 -5.10
CA THR A 143 -3.23 -27.40 -5.48
C THR A 143 -2.44 -26.09 -5.66
N PRO A 144 -1.09 -26.11 -5.57
CA PRO A 144 -0.29 -24.89 -5.77
C PRO A 144 -0.53 -24.21 -7.11
N ALA A 145 -0.75 -24.97 -8.18
CA ALA A 145 -1.03 -24.43 -9.51
C ALA A 145 -2.39 -23.71 -9.56
N GLU A 146 -3.41 -24.26 -8.92
CA GLU A 146 -4.73 -23.63 -8.81
C GLU A 146 -4.68 -22.35 -7.97
N SER A 147 -3.91 -22.33 -6.87
CA SER A 147 -3.71 -21.13 -6.06
C SER A 147 -3.09 -19.98 -6.87
N VAL A 148 -2.10 -20.29 -7.72
CA VAL A 148 -1.51 -19.31 -8.64
C VAL A 148 -2.53 -18.83 -9.67
N ALA A 149 -3.31 -19.74 -10.26
CA ALA A 149 -4.33 -19.37 -11.24
C ALA A 149 -5.40 -18.43 -10.64
N ILE A 150 -5.89 -18.75 -9.43
CA ILE A 150 -6.87 -17.91 -8.72
C ILE A 150 -6.25 -16.54 -8.40
N ALA A 151 -5.01 -16.49 -7.94
CA ALA A 151 -4.32 -15.23 -7.67
C ALA A 151 -4.18 -14.37 -8.93
N VAL A 152 -3.82 -14.96 -10.08
CA VAL A 152 -3.74 -14.24 -11.36
C VAL A 152 -5.10 -13.65 -11.74
N VAL A 153 -6.19 -14.42 -11.62
CA VAL A 153 -7.55 -13.95 -11.92
C VAL A 153 -7.96 -12.81 -10.99
N PHE A 154 -7.69 -12.95 -9.69
CA PHE A 154 -7.98 -11.92 -8.69
C PHE A 154 -7.23 -10.62 -8.98
N PHE A 155 -5.93 -10.71 -9.26
CA PHE A 155 -5.12 -9.55 -9.61
C PHE A 155 -5.58 -8.90 -10.92
N ALA A 156 -5.89 -9.71 -11.94
CA ALA A 156 -6.41 -9.22 -13.21
C ALA A 156 -7.72 -8.43 -13.04
N ALA A 157 -8.63 -8.88 -12.16
CA ALA A 157 -9.86 -8.16 -11.87
C ALA A 157 -9.59 -6.75 -11.31
N ILE A 158 -8.63 -6.61 -10.39
CA ILE A 158 -8.23 -5.31 -9.83
C ILE A 158 -7.61 -4.41 -10.91
N VAL A 159 -6.77 -4.98 -11.78
CA VAL A 159 -6.17 -4.25 -12.90
C VAL A 159 -7.24 -3.73 -13.85
N VAL A 160 -8.25 -4.55 -14.19
CA VAL A 160 -9.37 -4.13 -15.05
C VAL A 160 -10.13 -2.95 -14.43
N VAL A 161 -10.40 -2.97 -13.13
CA VAL A 161 -11.06 -1.82 -12.46
C VAL A 161 -10.25 -0.53 -12.62
N ASN A 162 -8.93 -0.61 -12.56
CA ASN A 162 -8.07 0.55 -12.75
C ASN A 162 -8.01 1.01 -14.22
N ILE A 163 -8.10 0.08 -15.18
CA ILE A 163 -8.20 0.39 -16.61
C ILE A 163 -9.52 1.13 -16.93
N LEU A 164 -10.63 0.72 -16.31
CA LEU A 164 -11.95 1.36 -16.50
C LEU A 164 -11.99 2.80 -15.96
N GLY A 165 -11.09 3.14 -15.03
CA GLY A 165 -10.86 4.51 -14.61
C GLY A 165 -10.25 4.60 -13.22
N THR A 166 -9.26 5.48 -13.07
CA THR A 166 -8.56 5.72 -11.79
C THR A 166 -9.49 6.11 -10.65
N LYS A 167 -10.60 6.80 -10.94
CA LYS A 167 -11.65 7.14 -9.97
C LYS A 167 -12.28 5.89 -9.32
N TYR A 168 -12.48 4.82 -10.09
CA TYR A 168 -13.06 3.58 -9.56
C TYR A 168 -12.04 2.83 -8.70
N GLY A 169 -10.77 2.78 -9.12
CA GLY A 169 -9.68 2.23 -8.33
C GLY A 169 -9.54 2.90 -6.96
N ILE A 170 -9.55 4.24 -6.93
CA ILE A 170 -9.47 5.02 -5.68
C ILE A 170 -10.66 4.70 -4.77
N ARG A 171 -11.89 4.69 -5.30
CA ARG A 171 -13.09 4.40 -4.51
C ARG A 171 -13.13 2.97 -3.99
N LEU A 172 -12.72 2.00 -4.81
CA LEU A 172 -12.59 0.61 -4.43
C LEU A 172 -11.62 0.47 -3.26
N MET A 173 -10.46 1.12 -3.36
CA MET A 173 -9.44 1.12 -2.31
C MET A 173 -9.99 1.69 -0.99
N THR A 174 -10.62 2.87 -1.03
CA THR A 174 -11.25 3.48 0.15
C THR A 174 -12.31 2.57 0.76
N GLY A 175 -13.17 1.95 -0.06
CA GLY A 175 -14.19 1.02 0.41
C GLY A 175 -13.59 -0.22 1.10
N LEU A 176 -12.57 -0.83 0.49
CA LEU A 176 -11.88 -1.99 1.07
C LEU A 176 -11.15 -1.61 2.37
N THR A 177 -10.46 -0.47 2.42
CA THR A 177 -9.77 -0.02 3.63
C THR A 177 -10.76 0.21 4.78
N LEU A 178 -11.88 0.87 4.52
CA LEU A 178 -12.91 1.08 5.54
C LEU A 178 -13.49 -0.26 6.03
N PHE A 179 -13.78 -1.18 5.12
CA PHE A 179 -14.24 -2.53 5.47
C PHE A 179 -13.20 -3.30 6.30
N SER A 180 -11.93 -3.23 5.94
CA SER A 180 -10.85 -3.88 6.71
C SER A 180 -10.73 -3.29 8.12
N ILE A 181 -10.83 -1.97 8.27
CA ILE A 181 -10.77 -1.31 9.58
C ILE A 181 -11.97 -1.71 10.44
N THR A 182 -13.19 -1.69 9.89
CA THR A 182 -14.39 -2.10 10.65
C THR A 182 -14.34 -3.56 11.05
N SER A 183 -13.93 -4.45 10.13
CA SER A 183 -13.74 -5.87 10.43
C SER A 183 -12.70 -6.11 11.52
N LEU A 184 -11.59 -5.38 11.51
CA LEU A 184 -10.56 -5.46 12.54
C LEU A 184 -11.10 -5.03 13.91
N VAL A 185 -11.81 -3.90 13.97
CA VAL A 185 -12.43 -3.41 15.21
C VAL A 185 -13.43 -4.42 15.76
N ILE A 186 -14.29 -4.99 14.90
CA ILE A 186 -15.26 -6.03 15.30
C ILE A 186 -14.52 -7.26 15.85
N SER A 187 -13.48 -7.72 15.16
CA SER A 187 -12.69 -8.87 15.62
C SER A 187 -12.03 -8.63 16.98
N LEU A 188 -11.52 -7.43 17.24
CA LEU A 188 -10.95 -7.05 18.54
C LEU A 188 -12.02 -7.03 19.63
N VAL A 189 -13.20 -6.47 19.35
CA VAL A 189 -14.32 -6.45 20.30
C VAL A 189 -14.76 -7.87 20.66
N ILE A 190 -14.90 -8.75 19.67
CA ILE A 190 -15.25 -10.16 19.90
C ILE A 190 -14.18 -10.86 20.76
N LEU A 191 -12.89 -10.59 20.50
CA LEU A 191 -11.79 -11.15 21.29
C LEU A 191 -11.88 -10.73 22.76
N PHE A 192 -12.23 -9.48 23.06
CA PHE A 192 -12.36 -9.00 24.44
C PHE A 192 -13.62 -9.51 25.16
N ILE A 193 -14.68 -9.84 24.42
CA ILE A 193 -15.94 -10.37 24.99
C ILE A 193 -15.86 -11.88 25.18
N THR A 194 -15.11 -12.59 24.33
CA THR A 194 -14.99 -14.05 24.40
C THR A 194 -14.09 -14.43 25.58
N PRO A 195 -14.60 -15.19 26.58
CA PRO A 195 -13.77 -15.60 27.71
C PRO A 195 -12.61 -16.47 27.21
N SER A 196 -11.39 -16.13 27.62
CA SER A 196 -10.20 -16.94 27.40
C SER A 196 -10.35 -18.25 28.20
N HIS A 197 -10.50 -19.37 27.49
CA HIS A 197 -10.28 -20.70 28.07
C HIS A 197 -8.78 -20.99 28.20
#